data_AF-A0A2K6MVB6-F1
#
_entry.id   AF-A0A2K6MVB6-F1
#
_cell.length_a   1.000
_cell.length_b   1.000
_cell.length_c   1.000
_cell.angle_alpha   90.00
_cell.angle_beta   90.00
_cell.angle_gamma   90.00
#
_symmetry.space_group_name_H-M   'P 1'
#
loop_
_entity.id
_entity.type
_entity.pdbx_description
1 polymer ?
#
loop_
_entity_poly.entity_id
_entity_poly.type
_entity_poly.pdbx_seq_one_letter_code
_entity_poly.pdbx_strand_id
1 'polypeptide(L)'
;MDGDIIVFQKDDPENGNSELPTEKEYFRDLCADVIFCDKTIPNDLGFVVTLSNKMNYLHIAKTVAQRPNTDPMLLQFFKSQGYRDGPDNLLRHNYEGTLRELLQFFKPRQPKKLYYQHLKMKITDCENSQFREEEITLYPDKHGCVWDLSEECKKSVELGEKAAGKLRLLEIVSYKIICVHQEDELLECLSLAMKEIPLDQMDTDKENEMLVTVAHFHKEVFRTFGIPFFLRIHQGDLLDIQEKEYEKFKFAIVMMGRHQYINEDEYEVNLKDFEPPPSNMSHPWPWLGLDHVNKAPKRSHYNDLEKTIKIPKETHNLIN
;
A
#
# COMPACT_ATOMS: atom_id res chain seq x y z
N MET A 1 42.44 -35.98 -21.36
CA MET A 1 42.00 -34.58 -21.26
C MET A 1 42.91 -33.98 -20.20
N ASP A 2 43.82 -33.09 -20.59
CA ASP A 2 44.71 -32.44 -19.63
C ASP A 2 43.97 -31.22 -19.06
N GLY A 3 43.71 -31.21 -17.75
CA GLY A 3 42.99 -30.11 -17.09
C GLY A 3 41.94 -30.51 -16.04
N ASP A 4 41.81 -31.80 -15.69
CA ASP A 4 40.88 -32.24 -14.66
C ASP A 4 41.26 -31.66 -13.27
N ILE A 5 40.28 -31.08 -12.59
CA ILE A 5 40.45 -30.51 -11.24
C ILE A 5 39.89 -31.49 -10.23
N ILE A 6 40.76 -31.96 -9.32
CA ILE A 6 40.36 -32.78 -8.17
C ILE A 6 40.30 -31.86 -6.95
N VAL A 7 39.12 -31.79 -6.33
CA VAL A 7 38.90 -31.07 -5.07
C VAL A 7 38.78 -32.10 -3.94
N PHE A 8 39.45 -31.85 -2.83
CA PHE A 8 39.42 -32.70 -1.64
C PHE A 8 39.41 -31.85 -0.38
N GLN A 9 38.90 -32.41 0.71
CA GLN A 9 38.90 -31.81 2.05
C GLN A 9 39.32 -32.82 3.11
N LYS A 10 39.66 -32.34 4.31
CA LYS A 10 39.94 -33.23 5.46
C LYS A 10 38.63 -33.88 5.92
N ASP A 11 38.70 -35.18 6.21
CA ASP A 11 37.61 -35.92 6.86
C ASP A 11 37.67 -35.67 8.37
N ASP A 12 37.03 -34.59 8.79
CA ASP A 12 37.05 -34.08 10.17
C ASP A 12 35.63 -34.01 10.74
N PRO A 13 35.36 -34.58 11.94
CA PRO A 13 34.06 -34.45 12.60
C PRO A 13 33.63 -33.01 12.84
N GLU A 14 34.57 -32.06 12.98
CA GLU A 14 34.27 -30.65 13.18
C GLU A 14 33.66 -29.97 11.94
N ASN A 15 33.76 -30.59 10.75
CA ASN A 15 33.16 -30.07 9.52
C ASN A 15 31.64 -29.89 9.67
N GLY A 16 30.97 -30.68 10.51
CA GLY A 16 29.54 -30.56 10.79
C GLY A 16 29.13 -29.26 11.49
N ASN A 17 30.09 -28.52 12.06
CA ASN A 17 29.85 -27.22 12.70
C ASN A 17 29.97 -26.03 11.71
N SER A 18 30.46 -26.28 10.49
CA SER A 18 30.53 -25.27 9.43
C SER A 18 29.17 -25.11 8.75
N GLU A 19 28.86 -23.89 8.29
CA GLU A 19 27.67 -23.64 7.45
C GLU A 19 27.74 -24.42 6.12
N LEU A 20 28.95 -24.76 5.66
CA LEU A 20 29.21 -25.53 4.44
C LEU A 20 30.15 -26.71 4.74
N PRO A 21 29.62 -27.87 5.19
CA PRO A 21 30.42 -29.02 5.62
C PRO A 21 31.23 -29.76 4.54
N THR A 22 30.88 -29.61 3.25
CA THR A 22 31.53 -30.35 2.15
C THR A 22 31.92 -29.45 0.98
N GLU A 23 32.93 -29.87 0.20
CA GLU A 23 33.37 -29.17 -1.02
C GLU A 23 32.25 -29.15 -2.06
N LYS A 24 31.47 -30.23 -2.13
CA LYS A 24 30.26 -30.30 -2.97
C LYS A 24 29.24 -29.24 -2.56
N GLU A 25 29.11 -28.98 -1.27
CA GLU A 25 28.20 -27.97 -0.74
C GLU A 25 28.69 -26.57 -0.99
N TYR A 26 29.99 -26.34 -0.84
CA TYR A 26 30.65 -25.10 -1.21
C TYR A 26 30.44 -24.75 -2.68
N PHE A 27 30.67 -25.68 -3.62
CA PHE A 27 30.43 -25.42 -5.04
C PHE A 27 28.94 -25.31 -5.41
N ARG A 28 28.06 -25.97 -4.65
CA ARG A 28 26.60 -25.85 -4.80
C ARG A 28 26.08 -24.53 -4.23
N ASP A 29 26.80 -23.96 -3.28
CA ASP A 29 26.54 -22.66 -2.67
C ASP A 29 27.28 -21.57 -3.43
N LEU A 30 27.03 -21.48 -4.74
CA LEU A 30 27.62 -20.45 -5.56
C LEU A 30 27.18 -19.08 -5.01
N CYS A 31 28.11 -18.34 -4.43
CA CYS A 31 27.85 -16.99 -3.95
C CYS A 31 27.68 -16.02 -5.12
N ALA A 32 26.89 -14.98 -4.89
CA ALA A 32 26.73 -13.86 -5.78
C ALA A 32 27.12 -12.59 -5.04
N ASP A 33 27.93 -11.76 -5.69
CA ASP A 33 28.13 -10.38 -5.26
C ASP A 33 26.91 -9.56 -5.67
N VAL A 34 26.26 -8.96 -4.68
CA VAL A 34 25.06 -8.13 -4.86
C VAL A 34 25.34 -6.75 -4.30
N ILE A 35 25.06 -5.72 -5.09
CA ILE A 35 25.14 -4.32 -4.69
C ILE A 35 23.83 -3.94 -4.01
N PHE A 36 23.87 -3.45 -2.78
CA PHE A 36 22.72 -2.93 -2.06
C PHE A 36 22.75 -1.41 -2.03
N CYS A 37 21.69 -0.77 -2.54
CA CYS A 37 21.56 0.69 -2.56
C CYS A 37 20.36 1.16 -1.73
N ASP A 38 20.54 2.25 -1.01
CA ASP A 38 19.46 2.94 -0.32
C ASP A 38 18.61 3.72 -1.32
N LYS A 39 17.33 3.36 -1.40
CA LYS A 39 16.35 4.00 -2.28
C LYS A 39 16.12 5.48 -1.95
N THR A 40 16.30 5.87 -0.68
CA THR A 40 16.03 7.24 -0.22
C THR A 40 17.14 8.21 -0.60
N ILE A 41 18.34 7.70 -0.92
CA ILE A 41 19.50 8.50 -1.30
C ILE A 41 19.61 8.55 -2.82
N PRO A 42 19.44 9.73 -3.46
CA PRO A 42 19.59 9.86 -4.90
C PRO A 42 21.01 9.51 -5.35
N ASN A 43 21.14 8.69 -6.39
CA ASN A 43 22.42 8.24 -6.97
C ASN A 43 23.34 7.51 -5.98
N ASP A 44 22.77 6.80 -5.01
CA ASP A 44 23.56 5.95 -4.12
C ASP A 44 24.35 4.89 -4.91
N LEU A 45 25.66 4.84 -4.64
CA LEU A 45 26.57 3.83 -5.20
C LEU A 45 26.39 2.47 -4.52
N GLY A 46 25.81 2.47 -3.31
CA GLY A 46 25.58 1.29 -2.51
C GLY A 46 26.86 0.62 -2.02
N PHE A 47 26.70 -0.60 -1.49
CA PHE A 47 27.81 -1.44 -1.06
C PHE A 47 27.64 -2.88 -1.55
N VAL A 48 28.76 -3.56 -1.78
CA VAL A 48 28.77 -4.96 -2.23
C VAL A 48 28.68 -5.89 -1.03
N VAL A 49 27.80 -6.88 -1.12
CA VAL A 49 27.70 -8.00 -0.20
C VAL A 49 27.75 -9.30 -0.98
N THR A 50 28.67 -10.17 -0.60
CA THR A 50 28.74 -11.54 -1.12
C THR A 50 27.74 -12.40 -0.35
N LEU A 51 26.73 -12.91 -1.04
CA LEU A 51 25.63 -13.68 -0.45
C LEU A 51 25.49 -15.02 -1.16
N SER A 52 25.05 -16.04 -0.42
CA SER A 52 24.69 -17.32 -1.02
C SER A 52 23.38 -17.20 -1.81
N ASN A 53 23.33 -17.80 -2.99
CA ASN A 53 22.12 -17.88 -3.81
C ASN A 53 20.94 -18.60 -3.10
N LYS A 54 21.19 -19.36 -2.03
CA LYS A 54 20.16 -20.08 -1.26
C LYS A 54 19.65 -19.29 -0.05
N MET A 55 20.24 -18.15 0.27
CA MET A 55 19.79 -17.34 1.39
C MET A 55 18.33 -16.94 1.21
N ASN A 56 17.55 -17.13 2.27
CA ASN A 56 16.17 -16.65 2.37
C ASN A 56 16.17 -15.17 2.80
N TYR A 57 14.97 -14.57 2.83
CA TYR A 57 14.79 -13.18 3.21
C TYR A 57 15.50 -12.81 4.53
N LEU A 58 15.31 -13.61 5.58
CA LEU A 58 15.85 -13.32 6.91
C LEU A 58 17.38 -13.32 6.93
N HIS A 59 18.01 -14.28 6.24
CA HIS A 59 19.47 -14.33 6.13
C HIS A 59 20.01 -13.12 5.36
N ILE A 60 19.38 -12.77 4.23
CA ILE A 60 19.75 -11.57 3.46
C ILE A 60 19.63 -10.32 4.35
N ALA A 61 18.50 -10.15 5.05
CA ALA A 61 18.26 -9.01 5.92
C ALA A 61 19.32 -8.91 7.03
N LYS A 62 19.66 -10.03 7.68
CA LYS A 62 20.71 -10.09 8.71
C LYS A 62 22.06 -9.65 8.18
N THR A 63 22.49 -10.19 7.05
CA THR A 63 23.81 -9.85 6.48
C THR A 63 23.87 -8.42 6.00
N VAL A 64 22.81 -7.92 5.37
CA VAL A 64 22.76 -6.53 4.89
C VAL A 64 22.73 -5.56 6.07
N ALA A 65 22.01 -5.86 7.14
CA ALA A 65 21.86 -4.98 8.32
C ALA A 65 23.14 -4.82 9.15
N GLN A 66 24.08 -5.76 9.07
CA GLN A 66 25.40 -5.64 9.72
C GLN A 66 26.20 -4.45 9.19
N ARG A 67 26.07 -4.11 7.91
CA ARG A 67 26.83 -3.01 7.27
C ARG A 67 26.40 -1.62 7.76
N PRO A 68 25.10 -1.25 7.75
CA PRO A 68 24.62 0.00 8.33
C PRO A 68 24.44 -0.07 9.86
N ASN A 69 24.76 -1.19 10.52
CA ASN A 69 24.60 -1.41 11.95
C ASN A 69 23.17 -1.12 12.45
N THR A 70 22.19 -1.74 11.80
CA THR A 70 20.76 -1.59 12.10
C THR A 70 20.12 -2.93 12.46
N ASP A 71 18.92 -2.90 13.02
CA ASP A 71 18.10 -4.10 13.16
C ASP A 71 17.62 -4.57 11.76
N PRO A 72 17.79 -5.86 11.39
CA PRO A 72 17.27 -6.43 10.15
C PRO A 72 15.78 -6.18 9.91
N MET A 73 14.98 -6.09 10.99
CA MET A 73 13.54 -5.83 10.92
C MET A 73 13.21 -4.36 10.62
N LEU A 74 14.19 -3.45 10.66
CA LEU A 74 14.05 -2.05 10.26
C LEU A 74 14.46 -1.83 8.80
N LEU A 75 14.68 -2.88 8.02
CA LEU A 75 14.99 -2.80 6.61
C LEU A 75 13.82 -3.28 5.76
N GLN A 76 13.49 -2.54 4.72
CA GLN A 76 12.55 -2.95 3.70
C GLN A 76 13.23 -3.06 2.34
N PHE A 77 13.13 -4.22 1.71
CA PHE A 77 13.77 -4.52 0.44
C PHE A 77 12.81 -4.34 -0.75
N PHE A 78 13.38 -4.16 -1.93
CA PHE A 78 12.65 -4.05 -3.19
C PHE A 78 13.14 -5.10 -4.18
N LYS A 79 12.21 -5.63 -4.99
CA LYS A 79 12.54 -6.44 -6.16
C LYS A 79 13.24 -5.57 -7.22
N SER A 80 14.00 -6.20 -8.09
CA SER A 80 14.64 -5.56 -9.23
C SER A 80 13.90 -5.85 -10.53
N GLN A 81 13.79 -4.86 -11.42
CA GLN A 81 13.17 -5.05 -12.75
C GLN A 81 14.09 -5.78 -13.75
N GLY A 82 15.36 -6.05 -13.43
CA GLY A 82 16.30 -6.78 -14.31
C GLY A 82 16.74 -6.03 -15.57
N TYR A 83 15.85 -5.34 -16.28
CA TYR A 83 16.13 -4.59 -17.52
C TYR A 83 16.21 -3.07 -17.33
N ARG A 84 15.61 -2.53 -16.27
CA ARG A 84 15.76 -1.12 -15.86
C ARG A 84 16.48 -1.03 -14.54
N ASP A 85 17.34 -0.02 -14.41
CA ASP A 85 17.96 0.30 -13.12
C ASP A 85 16.97 1.05 -12.24
N GLY A 86 16.70 0.52 -11.05
CA GLY A 86 15.80 1.12 -10.07
C GLY A 86 15.02 0.09 -9.24
N PRO A 87 14.52 0.50 -8.06
CA PRO A 87 13.66 -0.33 -7.23
C PRO A 87 12.30 -0.55 -7.91
N ASP A 88 11.80 -1.78 -7.87
CA ASP A 88 10.47 -2.14 -8.34
C ASP A 88 9.47 -2.25 -7.17
N ASN A 89 8.78 -3.39 -7.11
CA ASN A 89 7.82 -3.74 -6.09
C ASN A 89 8.51 -4.07 -4.77
N LEU A 90 7.81 -3.78 -3.68
CA LEU A 90 8.21 -4.13 -2.33
C LEU A 90 8.39 -5.65 -2.19
N LEU A 91 9.46 -6.05 -1.51
CA LEU A 91 9.69 -7.43 -1.12
C LEU A 91 9.14 -7.64 0.30
N ARG A 92 8.10 -8.47 0.41
CA ARG A 92 7.45 -8.76 1.70
C ARG A 92 8.42 -9.42 2.67
N HIS A 93 8.28 -9.13 3.97
CA HIS A 93 9.12 -9.73 5.01
C HIS A 93 8.97 -11.27 5.09
N ASN A 94 7.80 -11.79 4.73
CA ASN A 94 7.48 -13.22 4.70
C ASN A 94 7.77 -13.87 3.33
N TYR A 95 8.61 -13.27 2.49
CA TYR A 95 8.97 -13.85 1.20
C TYR A 95 9.63 -15.23 1.38
N GLU A 96 8.95 -16.27 0.86
CA GLU A 96 9.37 -17.68 0.99
C GLU A 96 10.47 -18.11 0.00
N GLY A 97 10.80 -17.26 -0.97
CA GLY A 97 11.79 -17.58 -2.00
C GLY A 97 13.24 -17.30 -1.60
N THR A 98 14.15 -17.59 -2.53
CA THR A 98 15.60 -17.48 -2.33
C THR A 98 16.22 -16.29 -3.04
N LEU A 99 17.45 -15.91 -2.65
CA LEU A 99 18.23 -14.90 -3.37
C LEU A 99 18.36 -15.21 -4.87
N ARG A 100 18.51 -16.49 -5.24
CA ARG A 100 18.58 -16.92 -6.64
C ARG A 100 17.38 -16.44 -7.46
N GLU A 101 16.18 -16.56 -6.91
CA GLU A 101 14.95 -16.12 -7.57
C GLU A 101 14.89 -14.60 -7.70
N LEU A 102 15.33 -13.86 -6.67
CA LEU A 102 15.43 -12.39 -6.73
C LEU A 102 16.41 -11.93 -7.82
N LEU A 103 17.46 -12.72 -8.06
CA LEU A 103 18.52 -12.41 -9.02
C LEU A 103 18.28 -13.03 -10.41
N GLN A 104 17.19 -13.77 -10.63
CA GLN A 104 16.98 -14.51 -11.88
C GLN A 104 16.80 -13.61 -13.12
N PHE A 105 16.41 -12.36 -12.91
CA PHE A 105 16.13 -11.40 -13.98
C PHE A 105 17.37 -10.64 -14.47
N PHE A 106 18.53 -10.83 -13.84
CA PHE A 106 19.78 -10.19 -14.25
C PHE A 106 20.46 -10.98 -15.37
N LYS A 107 20.94 -10.28 -16.40
CA LYS A 107 21.76 -10.90 -17.44
C LYS A 107 23.14 -11.31 -16.88
N PRO A 108 23.83 -12.33 -17.44
CA PRO A 108 25.09 -12.86 -16.90
C PRO A 108 26.23 -11.85 -16.69
N ARG A 109 26.25 -10.75 -17.45
CA ARG A 109 27.28 -9.69 -17.37
C ARG A 109 26.78 -8.42 -16.65
N GLN A 110 25.53 -8.42 -16.21
CA GLN A 110 24.93 -7.26 -15.57
C GLN A 110 25.25 -7.28 -14.08
N PRO A 111 25.65 -6.15 -13.48
CA PRO A 111 25.83 -6.07 -12.04
C PRO A 111 24.50 -6.35 -11.34
N LYS A 112 24.54 -7.25 -10.37
CA LYS A 112 23.38 -7.63 -9.57
C LYS A 112 23.17 -6.58 -8.51
N LYS A 113 22.02 -5.87 -8.56
CA LYS A 113 21.75 -4.71 -7.70
C LYS A 113 20.36 -4.81 -7.09
N LEU A 114 20.29 -4.76 -5.76
CA LEU A 114 19.04 -4.71 -5.01
C LEU A 114 18.94 -3.39 -4.26
N TYR A 115 17.72 -2.99 -3.97
CA TYR A 115 17.44 -1.74 -3.27
C TYR A 115 16.81 -2.03 -1.91
N TYR A 116 17.09 -1.17 -0.95
CA TYR A 116 16.48 -1.21 0.37
C TYR A 116 16.16 0.21 0.86
N GLN A 117 15.38 0.30 1.94
CA GLN A 117 15.19 1.54 2.70
C GLN A 117 15.15 1.25 4.20
N HIS A 118 15.54 2.24 4.99
CA HIS A 118 15.38 2.21 6.44
C HIS A 118 13.95 2.54 6.85
N LEU A 119 13.40 1.75 7.76
CA LEU A 119 12.11 1.97 8.39
C LEU A 119 12.32 2.58 9.79
N LYS A 120 11.33 3.37 10.23
CA LYS A 120 11.28 3.93 11.60
C LYS A 120 10.67 2.96 12.62
N MET A 121 10.05 1.88 12.15
CA MET A 121 9.41 0.81 12.93
C MET A 121 9.64 -0.53 12.24
N LYS A 122 9.34 -1.64 12.94
CA LYS A 122 9.57 -2.98 12.38
C LYS A 122 8.75 -3.21 11.11
N ILE A 123 9.30 -3.95 10.16
CA ILE A 123 8.66 -4.23 8.87
C ILE A 123 7.34 -5.00 9.05
N THR A 124 7.24 -5.87 10.05
CA THR A 124 5.99 -6.55 10.42
C THR A 124 4.89 -5.54 10.72
N ASP A 125 5.23 -4.53 11.53
CA ASP A 125 4.28 -3.51 11.98
C ASP A 125 3.98 -2.55 10.82
N CYS A 126 4.99 -2.23 9.99
CA CYS A 126 4.85 -1.35 8.83
C CYS A 126 4.01 -1.95 7.70
N GLU A 127 4.13 -3.26 7.45
CA GLU A 127 3.29 -3.97 6.49
C GLU A 127 1.84 -4.07 6.98
N ASN A 128 1.64 -4.18 8.30
CA ASN A 128 0.32 -4.18 8.92
C ASN A 128 -0.28 -2.76 9.08
N SER A 129 0.55 -1.71 9.14
CA SER A 129 0.13 -0.32 9.34
C SER A 129 -0.04 0.47 8.04
N GLN A 130 0.44 -0.04 6.89
CA GLN A 130 0.09 0.55 5.61
C GLN A 130 -1.34 0.17 5.27
N PHE A 131 -2.24 1.15 5.29
CA PHE A 131 -3.58 1.05 4.72
C PHE A 131 -3.50 0.53 3.27
N ARG A 132 -3.52 -0.79 3.10
CA ARG A 132 -3.47 -1.45 1.80
C ARG A 132 -4.87 -1.88 1.44
N GLU A 133 -5.30 -1.45 0.26
CA GLU A 133 -6.50 -1.99 -0.37
C GLU A 133 -6.19 -3.44 -0.77
N GLU A 134 -6.82 -4.38 -0.09
CA GLU A 134 -6.85 -5.79 -0.50
C GLU A 134 -8.14 -6.05 -1.26
N GLU A 135 -8.03 -6.63 -2.45
CA GLU A 135 -9.18 -7.03 -3.25
C GLU A 135 -9.69 -8.37 -2.74
N ILE A 136 -10.94 -8.39 -2.26
CA ILE A 136 -11.59 -9.58 -1.73
C ILE A 136 -12.88 -9.86 -2.48
N THR A 137 -13.06 -11.10 -2.96
CA THR A 137 -14.33 -11.54 -3.54
C THR A 137 -15.13 -12.29 -2.50
N LEU A 138 -16.27 -11.72 -2.11
CA LEU A 138 -17.23 -12.31 -1.17
C LEU A 138 -18.47 -12.79 -1.92
N TYR A 139 -19.12 -13.82 -1.40
CA TYR A 139 -20.32 -14.42 -1.99
C TYR A 139 -21.49 -14.38 -1.00
N PRO A 140 -22.04 -13.19 -0.70
CA PRO A 140 -23.21 -13.06 0.18
C PRO A 140 -24.48 -13.61 -0.48
N ASP A 141 -25.55 -13.78 0.30
CA ASP A 141 -26.88 -14.03 -0.26
C ASP A 141 -27.32 -12.82 -1.10
N LYS A 142 -27.89 -13.08 -2.28
CA LYS A 142 -28.44 -12.07 -3.20
C LYS A 142 -29.60 -11.25 -2.62
N HIS A 143 -30.25 -11.73 -1.56
CA HIS A 143 -31.28 -10.98 -0.82
C HIS A 143 -30.80 -10.58 0.58
N GLY A 144 -29.50 -10.73 0.84
CA GLY A 144 -28.89 -10.30 2.09
C GLY A 144 -28.74 -8.78 2.19
N CYS A 145 -28.30 -8.34 3.35
CA CYS A 145 -28.03 -6.96 3.68
C CYS A 145 -26.53 -6.70 3.86
N VAL A 146 -26.16 -5.43 4.06
CA VAL A 146 -24.79 -5.00 4.33
C VAL A 146 -24.20 -5.68 5.57
N TRP A 147 -25.04 -5.97 6.58
CA TRP A 147 -24.63 -6.74 7.75
C TRP A 147 -24.12 -8.14 7.38
N ASP A 148 -24.86 -8.87 6.54
CA ASP A 148 -24.47 -10.22 6.11
C ASP A 148 -23.12 -10.21 5.37
N LEU A 149 -22.93 -9.22 4.50
CA LEU A 149 -21.67 -9.01 3.79
C LEU A 149 -20.51 -8.69 4.76
N SER A 150 -20.77 -7.89 5.78
CA SER A 150 -19.78 -7.51 6.80
C SER A 150 -19.34 -8.72 7.61
N GLU A 151 -20.27 -9.58 8.05
CA GLU A 151 -19.95 -10.81 8.77
C GLU A 151 -19.18 -11.81 7.90
N GLU A 152 -19.50 -11.91 6.60
CA GLU A 152 -18.74 -12.76 5.68
C GLU A 152 -17.32 -12.24 5.45
N CYS A 153 -17.16 -10.92 5.40
CA CYS A 153 -15.84 -10.29 5.30
C CYS A 153 -14.99 -10.60 6.54
N LYS A 154 -15.55 -10.45 7.76
CA LYS A 154 -14.83 -10.73 9.02
C LYS A 154 -14.28 -12.15 9.13
N LYS A 155 -14.91 -13.14 8.48
CA LYS A 155 -14.39 -14.52 8.45
C LYS A 155 -13.16 -14.68 7.56
N SER A 156 -13.01 -13.78 6.59
CA SER A 156 -12.02 -13.86 5.53
C SER A 156 -10.83 -12.93 5.76
N VAL A 157 -10.92 -12.02 6.74
CA VAL A 157 -9.87 -11.05 7.07
C VAL A 157 -9.49 -11.14 8.55
N GLU A 158 -8.21 -10.96 8.84
CA GLU A 158 -7.74 -10.79 10.22
C GLU A 158 -7.94 -9.33 10.63
N LEU A 159 -8.75 -9.09 11.67
CA LEU A 159 -9.01 -7.77 12.22
C LEU A 159 -7.86 -7.32 13.13
N GLY A 160 -7.62 -6.01 13.20
CA GLY A 160 -6.53 -5.48 14.01
C GLY A 160 -6.79 -5.70 15.51
N GLU A 161 -5.78 -6.17 16.25
CA GLU A 161 -5.87 -6.41 17.72
C GLU A 161 -6.26 -5.16 18.54
N LYS A 162 -6.13 -3.96 17.97
CA LYS A 162 -6.44 -2.66 18.59
C LYS A 162 -7.59 -1.92 17.92
N ALA A 163 -8.37 -2.58 17.08
CA ALA A 163 -9.49 -1.96 16.40
C ALA A 163 -10.84 -2.40 17.01
N ALA A 164 -11.92 -1.73 16.62
CA ALA A 164 -13.23 -1.95 17.25
C ALA A 164 -13.86 -3.31 16.89
N GLY A 165 -13.28 -4.06 15.95
CA GLY A 165 -13.84 -5.31 15.45
C GLY A 165 -15.14 -5.12 14.64
N LYS A 166 -15.49 -3.87 14.30
CA LYS A 166 -16.65 -3.52 13.48
C LYS A 166 -16.20 -3.03 12.11
N LEU A 167 -16.94 -3.42 11.09
CA LEU A 167 -16.71 -3.03 9.72
C LEU A 167 -17.78 -2.03 9.28
N ARG A 168 -17.44 -1.16 8.33
CA ARG A 168 -18.37 -0.30 7.61
C ARG A 168 -18.16 -0.46 6.11
N LEU A 169 -19.26 -0.38 5.38
CA LEU A 169 -19.28 -0.44 3.93
C LEU A 169 -19.29 0.96 3.33
N LEU A 170 -18.33 1.24 2.45
CA LEU A 170 -18.14 2.55 1.83
C LEU A 170 -18.33 2.45 0.32
N GLU A 171 -19.05 3.41 -0.25
CA GLU A 171 -19.06 3.62 -1.69
C GLU A 171 -18.02 4.69 -2.05
N ILE A 172 -17.04 4.31 -2.89
CA ILE A 172 -15.95 5.19 -3.30
C ILE A 172 -16.02 5.44 -4.79
N VAL A 173 -16.18 6.70 -5.18
CA VAL A 173 -16.18 7.13 -6.58
C VAL A 173 -15.14 8.22 -6.77
N SER A 174 -14.25 8.01 -7.75
CA SER A 174 -13.15 8.94 -8.05
C SER A 174 -12.34 9.30 -6.80
N TYR A 175 -11.91 8.29 -6.04
CA TYR A 175 -11.09 8.46 -4.82
C TYR A 175 -11.73 9.34 -3.73
N LYS A 176 -13.07 9.43 -3.70
CA LYS A 176 -13.84 10.10 -2.64
C LYS A 176 -14.89 9.14 -2.09
N ILE A 177 -15.10 9.20 -0.78
CA ILE A 177 -16.19 8.49 -0.13
C ILE A 177 -17.48 9.29 -0.41
N ILE A 178 -18.43 8.66 -1.10
CA ILE A 178 -19.71 9.30 -1.46
C ILE A 178 -20.87 8.80 -0.59
N CYS A 179 -20.75 7.58 -0.07
CA CYS A 179 -21.78 6.96 0.76
C CYS A 179 -21.15 6.06 1.83
N VAL A 180 -21.80 5.99 2.99
CA VAL A 180 -21.57 5.00 4.05
C VAL A 180 -22.89 4.26 4.21
N HIS A 181 -22.92 2.99 3.83
CA HIS A 181 -24.14 2.20 3.90
C HIS A 181 -24.43 1.75 5.33
N GLN A 182 -25.70 1.79 5.72
CA GLN A 182 -26.19 1.23 6.97
C GLN A 182 -26.27 -0.30 6.89
N GLU A 183 -26.19 -0.96 8.05
CA GLU A 183 -26.16 -2.42 8.16
C GLU A 183 -27.43 -3.09 7.61
N ASP A 184 -28.58 -2.40 7.66
CA ASP A 184 -29.90 -2.88 7.23
C ASP A 184 -30.19 -2.67 5.74
N GLU A 185 -29.32 -1.98 5.00
CA GLU A 185 -29.49 -1.77 3.57
C GLU A 185 -29.32 -3.08 2.78
N LEU A 186 -30.18 -3.28 1.77
CA LEU A 186 -30.11 -4.45 0.89
C LEU A 186 -28.93 -4.34 -0.07
N LEU A 187 -28.33 -5.50 -0.40
CA LEU A 187 -27.20 -5.56 -1.31
C LEU A 187 -27.64 -5.33 -2.77
N GLU A 188 -27.50 -4.10 -3.25
CA GLU A 188 -27.60 -3.77 -4.67
C GLU A 188 -26.17 -3.61 -5.24
N CYS A 189 -25.82 -4.47 -6.22
CA CYS A 189 -24.47 -4.59 -6.80
C CYS A 189 -23.79 -3.24 -7.12
N LEU A 190 -22.77 -2.86 -6.33
CA LEU A 190 -21.90 -1.70 -6.60
C LEU A 190 -20.45 -2.00 -6.19
N SER A 191 -19.52 -1.23 -6.74
CA SER A 191 -18.09 -1.24 -6.39
C SER A 191 -17.90 -0.64 -4.99
N LEU A 192 -17.80 -1.52 -3.99
CA LEU A 192 -17.82 -1.15 -2.58
C LEU A 192 -16.48 -1.45 -1.91
N ALA A 193 -16.13 -0.66 -0.89
CA ALA A 193 -14.95 -0.86 -0.05
C ALA A 193 -15.38 -1.16 1.39
N MET A 194 -14.94 -2.30 1.92
CA MET A 194 -15.10 -2.64 3.33
C MET A 194 -13.95 -2.04 4.12
N LYS A 195 -14.21 -1.32 5.21
CA LYS A 195 -13.16 -0.84 6.12
C LYS A 195 -13.49 -1.13 7.57
N GLU A 196 -12.48 -1.47 8.35
CA GLU A 196 -12.60 -1.54 9.81
C GLU A 196 -12.77 -0.13 10.40
N ILE A 197 -13.60 -0.02 11.43
CA ILE A 197 -13.87 1.22 12.16
C ILE A 197 -12.79 1.39 13.23
N PRO A 198 -11.98 2.47 13.18
CA PRO A 198 -11.04 2.80 14.25
C PRO A 198 -11.76 3.06 15.59
N LEU A 199 -11.10 2.78 16.72
CA LEU A 199 -11.69 2.94 18.06
C LEU A 199 -12.13 4.38 18.34
N ASP A 200 -11.37 5.37 17.85
CA ASP A 200 -11.67 6.79 17.98
C ASP A 200 -12.92 7.23 17.20
N GLN A 201 -13.50 6.37 16.36
CA GLN A 201 -14.66 6.66 15.53
C GLN A 201 -15.93 5.91 15.95
N MET A 202 -15.89 5.17 17.05
CA MET A 202 -17.03 4.35 17.51
C MET A 202 -18.12 5.18 18.21
N ASP A 203 -17.71 6.06 19.13
CA ASP A 203 -18.60 6.84 19.98
C ASP A 203 -18.28 8.33 19.83
N THR A 204 -18.65 8.90 18.69
CA THR A 204 -18.49 10.33 18.41
C THR A 204 -19.53 11.13 19.20
N ASP A 205 -19.09 12.13 19.97
CA ASP A 205 -20.00 13.05 20.65
C ASP A 205 -20.73 13.90 19.60
N LYS A 206 -22.02 13.61 19.36
CA LYS A 206 -22.78 14.25 18.28
C LYS A 206 -22.97 15.77 18.46
N GLU A 207 -22.71 16.31 19.66
CA GLU A 207 -22.84 17.75 19.90
C GLU A 207 -21.56 18.52 19.56
N ASN A 208 -20.39 17.92 19.79
CA ASN A 208 -19.09 18.61 19.66
C ASN A 208 -18.12 17.94 18.68
N GLU A 209 -18.44 16.77 18.14
CA GLU A 209 -17.59 16.00 17.25
C GLU A 209 -18.32 15.59 15.98
N MET A 210 -17.57 15.48 14.88
CA MET A 210 -18.08 15.04 13.58
C MET A 210 -17.04 14.19 12.86
N LEU A 211 -17.50 13.20 12.10
CA LEU A 211 -16.68 12.49 11.12
C LEU A 211 -16.81 13.17 9.76
N VAL A 212 -15.69 13.68 9.25
CA VAL A 212 -15.60 14.32 7.93
C VAL A 212 -14.86 13.41 6.97
N THR A 213 -15.33 13.35 5.73
CA THR A 213 -14.62 12.64 4.65
C THR A 213 -13.43 13.46 4.18
N VAL A 214 -12.30 12.79 4.00
CA VAL A 214 -11.05 13.40 3.55
C VAL A 214 -10.62 12.77 2.23
N ALA A 215 -10.21 13.59 1.27
CA ALA A 215 -9.66 13.11 0.01
C ALA A 215 -8.48 13.97 -0.47
N HIS A 216 -7.55 13.34 -1.20
CA HIS A 216 -6.39 14.01 -1.76
C HIS A 216 -6.72 14.55 -3.15
N PHE A 217 -6.23 15.75 -3.48
CA PHE A 217 -6.32 16.32 -4.81
C PHE A 217 -5.04 17.08 -5.16
N HIS A 218 -4.88 17.47 -6.44
CA HIS A 218 -3.78 18.34 -6.83
C HIS A 218 -4.25 19.45 -7.78
N LYS A 219 -4.12 20.71 -7.35
CA LYS A 219 -4.52 21.95 -8.07
C LYS A 219 -6.03 22.09 -8.33
N GLU A 220 -6.65 21.07 -8.90
CA GLU A 220 -8.07 21.03 -9.26
C GLU A 220 -8.79 19.98 -8.40
N VAL A 221 -9.91 20.36 -7.77
CA VAL A 221 -10.68 19.51 -6.85
C VAL A 221 -11.26 18.23 -7.48
N PHE A 222 -11.30 18.17 -8.81
CA PHE A 222 -11.74 16.99 -9.55
C PHE A 222 -10.59 16.01 -9.85
N ARG A 223 -9.33 16.43 -9.66
CA ARG A 223 -8.14 15.58 -9.83
C ARG A 223 -7.77 14.93 -8.51
N THR A 224 -8.68 14.10 -8.03
CA THR A 224 -8.51 13.34 -6.80
C THR A 224 -7.66 12.09 -7.01
N PHE A 225 -6.96 11.65 -5.97
CA PHE A 225 -6.12 10.44 -5.99
C PHE A 225 -5.94 9.90 -4.57
N GLY A 226 -5.21 8.78 -4.44
CA GLY A 226 -4.90 8.20 -3.14
C GLY A 226 -6.08 7.48 -2.52
N ILE A 227 -6.02 7.21 -1.21
CA ILE A 227 -7.05 6.47 -0.50
C ILE A 227 -7.82 7.47 0.38
N PRO A 228 -9.13 7.69 0.16
CA PRO A 228 -9.90 8.56 1.04
C PRO A 228 -10.14 7.90 2.40
N PHE A 229 -10.30 8.72 3.43
CA PHE A 229 -10.47 8.29 4.81
C PHE A 229 -11.40 9.22 5.59
N PHE A 230 -11.75 8.83 6.81
CA PHE A 230 -12.51 9.67 7.74
C PHE A 230 -11.56 10.31 8.75
N LEU A 231 -11.78 11.58 9.01
CA LEU A 231 -11.14 12.31 10.10
C LEU A 231 -12.21 12.71 11.11
N ARG A 232 -11.96 12.41 12.39
CA ARG A 232 -12.75 12.94 13.48
C ARG A 232 -12.27 14.35 13.79
N ILE A 233 -13.19 15.30 13.76
CA ILE A 233 -12.94 16.70 14.08
C ILE A 233 -13.79 17.10 15.28
N HIS A 234 -13.28 18.03 16.09
CA HIS A 234 -13.95 18.53 17.29
C HIS A 234 -14.17 20.05 17.17
N GLN A 235 -15.31 20.54 17.64
CA GLN A 235 -15.70 21.94 17.61
C GLN A 235 -14.72 22.79 18.44
N GLY A 236 -14.18 23.84 17.84
CA GLY A 236 -13.27 24.79 18.49
C GLY A 236 -11.81 24.34 18.58
N ASP A 237 -11.48 23.12 18.13
CA ASP A 237 -10.10 22.64 18.10
C ASP A 237 -9.37 23.14 16.85
N LEU A 238 -8.05 23.25 16.92
CA LEU A 238 -7.21 23.43 15.73
C LEU A 238 -7.11 22.10 14.97
N LEU A 239 -7.01 22.16 13.64
CA LEU A 239 -6.78 20.99 12.79
C LEU A 239 -5.38 20.41 13.08
N ASP A 240 -5.28 19.54 14.08
CA ASP A 240 -4.01 18.98 14.54
C ASP A 240 -3.52 17.83 13.64
N ILE A 241 -2.98 18.18 12.47
CA ILE A 241 -2.42 17.23 11.49
C ILE A 241 -0.89 17.21 11.66
N GLN A 242 -0.42 16.74 12.82
CA GLN A 242 1.01 16.69 13.19
C GLN A 242 1.77 15.49 12.58
N GLU A 243 1.87 15.41 11.25
CA GLU A 243 2.92 14.60 10.64
C GLU A 243 3.81 15.45 9.74
N LYS A 244 5.13 15.27 9.87
CA LYS A 244 6.16 15.93 9.03
C LYS A 244 5.94 15.75 7.51
N GLU A 245 5.11 14.78 7.12
CA GLU A 245 4.74 14.55 5.72
C GLU A 245 3.70 15.55 5.18
N TYR A 246 2.92 16.17 6.08
CA TYR A 246 1.83 17.10 5.77
C TYR A 246 2.22 18.58 5.83
N GLU A 247 3.42 18.94 6.31
CA GLU A 247 3.93 20.33 6.33
C GLU A 247 3.92 21.04 4.96
N LYS A 248 3.77 20.28 3.87
CA LYS A 248 3.72 20.81 2.49
C LYS A 248 2.33 20.78 1.87
N PHE A 249 1.32 20.33 2.61
CA PHE A 249 -0.03 20.19 2.11
C PHE A 249 -0.74 21.53 2.25
N LYS A 250 -1.80 21.71 1.47
CA LYS A 250 -2.75 22.79 1.72
C LYS A 250 -4.11 22.17 2.00
N PHE A 251 -4.71 22.55 3.10
CA PHE A 251 -6.02 22.05 3.51
C PHE A 251 -7.11 22.95 2.95
N ALA A 252 -8.18 22.35 2.46
CA ALA A 252 -9.31 23.11 1.94
C ALA A 252 -10.64 22.46 2.30
N ILE A 253 -11.65 23.26 2.64
CA ILE A 253 -13.04 22.79 2.71
C ILE A 253 -13.59 22.80 1.29
N VAL A 254 -14.09 21.66 0.82
CA VAL A 254 -14.59 21.50 -0.54
C VAL A 254 -16.07 21.17 -0.53
N MET A 255 -16.86 21.98 -1.23
CA MET A 255 -18.30 21.80 -1.40
C MET A 255 -18.68 22.12 -2.85
N MET A 256 -19.42 21.22 -3.50
CA MET A 256 -19.97 21.43 -4.85
C MET A 256 -18.93 21.90 -5.90
N GLY A 257 -17.72 21.34 -5.85
CA GLY A 257 -16.63 21.65 -6.79
C GLY A 257 -15.92 23.00 -6.54
N ARG A 258 -16.30 23.72 -5.48
CA ARG A 258 -15.59 24.91 -5.00
C ARG A 258 -14.81 24.54 -3.74
N HIS A 259 -13.67 25.18 -3.55
CA HIS A 259 -12.84 24.98 -2.37
C HIS A 259 -12.46 26.31 -1.73
N GLN A 260 -12.32 26.30 -0.41
CA GLN A 260 -11.77 27.39 0.38
C GLN A 260 -10.59 26.86 1.18
N TYR A 261 -9.41 27.41 0.95
CA TYR A 261 -8.23 27.03 1.74
C TYR A 261 -8.38 27.49 3.18
N ILE A 262 -7.94 26.62 4.08
CA ILE A 262 -7.92 26.82 5.51
C ILE A 262 -6.52 27.31 5.90
N ASN A 263 -6.44 28.28 6.82
CA ASN A 263 -5.18 28.66 7.44
C ASN A 263 -4.96 27.81 8.70
N GLU A 264 -3.96 26.94 8.68
CA GLU A 264 -3.68 25.97 9.76
C GLU A 264 -3.46 26.64 11.13
N ASP A 265 -2.83 27.82 11.14
CA ASP A 265 -2.47 28.53 12.38
C ASP A 265 -3.63 29.33 13.00
N GLU A 266 -4.70 29.58 12.24
CA GLU A 266 -5.77 30.51 12.63
C GLU A 266 -7.18 29.89 12.62
N TYR A 267 -7.36 28.75 11.93
CA TYR A 267 -8.67 28.15 11.79
C TYR A 267 -9.01 27.24 12.96
N GLU A 268 -9.95 27.70 13.77
CA GLU A 268 -10.67 26.87 14.72
C GLU A 268 -11.81 26.13 14.00
N VAL A 269 -11.88 24.82 14.20
CA VAL A 269 -12.87 23.97 13.56
C VAL A 269 -14.28 24.40 13.95
N ASN A 270 -15.09 24.73 12.95
CA ASN A 270 -16.52 24.93 13.08
C ASN A 270 -17.26 23.82 12.33
N LEU A 271 -18.01 22.98 13.06
CA LEU A 271 -18.72 21.83 12.48
C LEU A 271 -19.72 22.25 11.40
N LYS A 272 -20.30 23.45 11.52
CA LYS A 272 -21.24 24.00 10.52
C LYS A 272 -20.61 24.21 9.14
N ASP A 273 -19.29 24.36 9.07
CA ASP A 273 -18.58 24.52 7.79
C ASP A 273 -18.54 23.19 7.01
N PHE A 274 -18.77 22.07 7.72
CA PHE A 274 -18.84 20.72 7.17
C PHE A 274 -20.27 20.17 7.06
N GLU A 275 -21.28 20.95 7.44
CA GLU A 275 -22.68 20.58 7.28
C GLU A 275 -23.23 21.08 5.92
N PRO A 276 -24.08 20.29 5.25
CA PRO A 276 -24.80 20.78 4.08
C PRO A 276 -25.80 21.89 4.51
N PRO A 277 -26.15 22.82 3.60
CA PRO A 277 -27.14 23.85 3.90
C PRO A 277 -28.46 23.23 4.37
N PRO A 278 -29.11 23.77 5.43
CA PRO A 278 -30.31 23.19 6.04
C PRO A 278 -31.49 22.99 5.07
N SER A 279 -31.47 23.70 3.95
CA SER A 279 -32.51 23.66 2.94
C SER A 279 -32.46 22.44 2.02
N ASN A 280 -31.36 21.66 2.00
CA ASN A 280 -31.18 20.57 1.03
C ASN A 280 -30.28 19.43 1.55
N MET A 281 -30.89 18.46 2.22
CA MET A 281 -30.22 17.22 2.70
C MET A 281 -29.81 16.26 1.56
N SER A 282 -30.22 16.52 0.31
CA SER A 282 -29.89 15.69 -0.86
C SER A 282 -28.55 16.08 -1.52
N HIS A 283 -27.91 17.17 -1.09
CA HIS A 283 -26.61 17.57 -1.65
C HIS A 283 -25.47 16.78 -1.00
N PRO A 284 -24.38 16.52 -1.74
CA PRO A 284 -23.19 15.89 -1.18
C PRO A 284 -22.66 16.71 0.00
N TRP A 285 -22.30 16.02 1.07
CA TRP A 285 -21.68 16.64 2.23
C TRP A 285 -20.35 17.30 1.83
N PRO A 286 -20.02 18.45 2.45
CA PRO A 286 -18.68 19.01 2.37
C PRO A 286 -17.62 18.00 2.81
N TRP A 287 -16.43 18.10 2.21
CA TRP A 287 -15.31 17.22 2.52
C TRP A 287 -14.02 18.02 2.68
N LEU A 288 -13.08 17.47 3.46
CA LEU A 288 -11.77 18.06 3.68
C LEU A 288 -10.82 17.61 2.57
N GLY A 289 -10.31 18.58 1.81
CA GLY A 289 -9.38 18.37 0.72
C GLY A 289 -7.94 18.56 1.13
N LEU A 290 -7.09 17.61 0.71
CA LEU A 290 -5.64 17.65 0.88
C LEU A 290 -4.97 17.97 -0.47
N ASP A 291 -4.59 19.24 -0.71
CA ASP A 291 -3.89 19.61 -1.94
C ASP A 291 -2.39 19.29 -1.83
N HIS A 292 -1.95 18.30 -2.58
CA HIS A 292 -0.54 17.99 -2.73
C HIS A 292 -0.24 17.23 -4.02
N VAL A 293 1.05 17.14 -4.37
CA VAL A 293 1.48 16.33 -5.51
C VAL A 293 1.34 14.84 -5.15
N ASN A 294 0.75 14.06 -6.05
CA ASN A 294 0.75 12.61 -5.93
C ASN A 294 2.19 12.07 -6.01
N LYS A 295 2.71 11.61 -4.86
CA LYS A 295 4.03 11.00 -4.74
C LYS A 295 4.01 9.49 -4.96
N ALA A 296 2.83 8.89 -5.10
CA ALA A 296 2.74 7.47 -5.40
C ALA A 296 3.42 7.20 -6.75
N PRO A 297 4.25 6.14 -6.87
CA PRO A 297 4.79 5.74 -8.15
C PRO A 297 3.60 5.56 -9.09
N LYS A 298 3.62 6.27 -10.22
CA LYS A 298 2.58 6.15 -11.25
C LYS A 298 2.38 4.65 -11.49
N ARG A 299 1.26 4.08 -11.03
CA ARG A 299 0.84 2.75 -11.50
C ARG A 299 0.88 2.87 -13.01
N SER A 300 1.64 2.00 -13.69
CA SER A 300 1.61 1.94 -15.14
C SER A 300 0.13 1.91 -15.52
N HIS A 301 -0.31 2.90 -16.29
CA HIS A 301 -1.65 2.90 -16.87
C HIS A 301 -1.93 1.48 -17.33
N TYR A 302 -2.92 0.82 -16.73
CA TYR A 302 -3.64 -0.17 -17.50
C TYR A 302 -4.16 0.65 -18.68
N ASN A 303 -3.61 0.36 -19.86
CA ASN A 303 -4.17 0.84 -21.11
C ASN A 303 -5.67 0.55 -21.01
N ASP A 304 -6.46 1.61 -20.94
CA ASP A 304 -7.82 1.60 -21.45
C ASP A 304 -7.66 1.12 -22.90
N LEU A 305 -7.76 -0.19 -23.09
CA LEU A 305 -8.02 -0.77 -24.39
C LEU A 305 -9.31 -0.11 -24.83
N GLU A 306 -9.16 0.87 -25.73
CA GLU A 306 -10.21 1.37 -26.60
C GLU A 306 -11.09 0.18 -27.02
N LYS A 307 -12.23 -0.01 -26.34
CA LYS A 307 -13.29 -0.84 -26.87
C LYS A 307 -14.10 0.06 -27.78
N THR A 308 -13.71 0.09 -29.04
CA THR A 308 -14.53 0.59 -30.14
C THR A 308 -15.92 -0.03 -30.04
N ILE A 309 -16.93 0.79 -29.76
CA ILE A 309 -18.34 0.36 -29.79
C ILE A 309 -18.70 0.12 -31.27
N LYS A 310 -18.87 -1.15 -31.66
CA LYS A 310 -19.48 -1.51 -32.93
C LYS A 310 -21.00 -1.54 -32.74
N ILE A 311 -21.69 -0.60 -33.39
CA ILE A 311 -23.16 -0.57 -33.46
C ILE A 311 -23.61 -1.65 -34.46
N PRO A 312 -24.42 -2.64 -34.07
CA PRO A 312 -25.10 -3.50 -35.03
C PRO A 312 -26.13 -2.66 -35.79
N LYS A 313 -25.98 -2.52 -37.11
CA LYS A 313 -27.07 -2.02 -37.95
C LYS A 313 -28.12 -3.12 -38.07
N GLU A 314 -29.28 -2.89 -37.45
CA GLU A 314 -30.51 -3.57 -37.84
C GLU A 314 -30.82 -3.19 -39.30
N THR A 315 -30.60 -4.12 -40.22
CA THR A 315 -31.22 -4.03 -41.56
C THR A 315 -32.66 -4.50 -41.43
N HIS A 316 -33.55 -3.55 -41.12
CA HIS A 316 -34.91 -3.63 -41.64
C HIS A 316 -34.84 -3.36 -43.14
N ASN A 317 -35.09 -4.39 -43.94
CA ASN A 317 -35.70 -4.26 -45.26
C ASN A 317 -36.71 -5.41 -45.40
N LEU A 318 -37.97 -5.10 -45.06
CA LEU A 318 -39.12 -5.70 -45.71
C LEU A 318 -39.25 -5.08 -47.11
N ILE A 319 -39.97 -5.79 -48.01
CA ILE A 319 -40.27 -5.53 -49.44
C ILE A 319 -39.24 -6.24 -50.35
N ASN A 320 -39.55 -7.32 -51.10
CA ASN A 320 -40.80 -7.90 -51.59
C ASN A 320 -40.85 -9.43 -51.37
#